data_AF-A0A1F0CT42-F1
#
_entry.id   AF-A0A1F0CT42-F1
#
_cell.length_a   1.000
_cell.length_b   1.000
_cell.length_c   1.000
_cell.angle_alpha   90.00
_cell.angle_beta   90.00
_cell.angle_gamma   90.00
#
_symmetry.space_group_name_H-M   'P 1'
#
loop_
_entity.id
_entity.type
_entity.pdbx_description
1 polymer ?
#
loop_
_entity_poly.entity_id
_entity_poly.type
_entity_poly.pdbx_seq_one_letter_code
_entity_poly.pdbx_strand_id
1 'polypeptide(L)'
;RPAGPHRRPPARPSSIQAAPAGRSAAGQSSQDRFHRSERGERTVPRTGQRQQPGRGAGLKHCWALWRPHIKRFLPSLLANHGVTIAIALTFAVIVGIGAKFSMVPSVLASVWMVANAAPLKMQGVELGFVPLLPAIAVILGHSRRITKALGDKVSVRGLRVFAALGIGLPMVLTFIAWLMLLDAGRVFDVQAPHLGRALLNTFLVNGLAVAIGMRGRIWRALLMRRHWPTWPVESVRLGRNFLGWMCVAGLLGVVIALIGNWSAARAAYEIAPGFWPGVGMTLLALLYLPNIVIGAAAVLLGGEYNLGFGLFSLFNITNVELPPLPILAAAPNAPIPGGPFLLAIPAIVAVATVYRFVRQRSYVESPVFTGLGAGVAALVFAFIGAWLARGVLGTVGITGPLPWLAAVEAGGWLLLPATVLMWFLARAGATVTEAVPADEVASAEDAEREDAEYEDDDADYDGEDASDDGDVAATDIADDQDVENEDADDGDVAADDAEDEDAASNNVDAAADDVAENAEGEAETVAAEEDEENDETDNADLEDQTDADGENSEIEENEEN
;
A
#
# COMPACT_ATOMS: atom_id res chain seq x y z
N ARG A 1 -73.27 21.50 19.40
CA ARG A 1 -73.70 22.90 19.65
C ARG A 1 -73.32 23.75 18.40
N PRO A 2 -73.97 24.91 18.15
CA PRO A 2 -73.87 25.67 16.89
C PRO A 2 -72.56 26.51 16.81
N ALA A 3 -72.24 27.28 15.76
CA ALA A 3 -72.98 27.75 14.58
C ALA A 3 -72.08 27.67 13.31
N GLY A 4 -72.34 28.25 12.13
CA GLY A 4 -73.41 29.13 11.60
C GLY A 4 -73.06 29.53 10.13
N PRO A 5 -74.02 29.89 9.25
CA PRO A 5 -73.79 29.85 7.79
C PRO A 5 -73.71 31.21 7.08
N HIS A 6 -73.03 31.28 5.93
CA HIS A 6 -73.34 32.25 4.84
C HIS A 6 -73.13 31.64 3.43
N ARG A 7 -73.56 32.35 2.37
CA ARG A 7 -73.86 31.77 1.04
C ARG A 7 -73.06 32.38 -0.13
N ARG A 8 -73.01 31.59 -1.23
CA ARG A 8 -72.78 31.89 -2.68
C ARG A 8 -73.39 33.25 -3.14
N PRO A 9 -72.98 33.88 -4.28
CA PRO A 9 -72.60 33.25 -5.58
C PRO A 9 -71.42 33.89 -6.38
N PRO A 10 -71.05 33.36 -7.57
CA PRO A 10 -69.90 33.83 -8.38
C PRO A 10 -70.25 34.77 -9.56
N ALA A 11 -69.24 35.41 -10.14
CA ALA A 11 -69.31 36.20 -11.39
C ALA A 11 -68.50 35.55 -12.55
N ARG A 12 -68.64 36.07 -13.78
CA ARG A 12 -68.22 35.43 -15.05
C ARG A 12 -67.30 36.37 -15.91
N PRO A 13 -66.78 35.95 -17.09
CA PRO A 13 -65.56 36.52 -17.69
C PRO A 13 -65.78 37.72 -18.63
N SER A 14 -64.66 38.35 -19.00
CA SER A 14 -64.50 39.18 -20.21
C SER A 14 -63.80 38.39 -21.34
N SER A 15 -63.78 38.92 -22.56
CA SER A 15 -63.54 38.16 -23.80
C SER A 15 -63.15 39.06 -24.98
N ILE A 16 -62.76 38.48 -26.13
CA ILE A 16 -62.77 39.11 -27.49
C ILE A 16 -61.67 40.18 -27.72
N GLN A 17 -60.97 40.33 -28.85
CA GLN A 17 -60.79 39.63 -30.15
C GLN A 17 -59.32 39.87 -30.61
N ALA A 18 -58.58 38.93 -31.22
CA ALA A 18 -58.55 38.55 -32.65
C ALA A 18 -58.05 39.64 -33.65
N ALA A 19 -57.19 39.21 -34.60
CA ALA A 19 -56.48 40.01 -35.63
C ALA A 19 -57.36 40.22 -36.92
N PRO A 20 -56.91 40.59 -38.16
CA PRO A 20 -55.55 40.53 -38.76
C PRO A 20 -55.11 41.64 -39.78
N ALA A 21 -53.88 41.51 -40.32
CA ALA A 21 -53.37 41.89 -41.68
C ALA A 21 -53.51 43.34 -42.23
N GLY A 22 -52.64 43.84 -43.13
CA GLY A 22 -51.38 43.33 -43.70
C GLY A 22 -50.89 44.15 -44.94
N ARG A 23 -49.63 43.92 -45.38
CA ARG A 23 -48.96 44.32 -46.66
C ARG A 23 -49.45 45.61 -47.39
N SER A 24 -48.63 46.65 -47.58
CA SER A 24 -47.79 46.91 -48.80
C SER A 24 -47.31 48.39 -48.84
N ALA A 25 -46.41 48.89 -49.71
CA ALA A 25 -45.16 48.40 -50.32
C ALA A 25 -44.50 49.50 -51.22
N ALA A 26 -43.16 49.43 -51.42
CA ALA A 26 -42.34 50.08 -52.47
C ALA A 26 -42.11 51.62 -52.51
N GLY A 27 -40.91 52.01 -53.01
CA GLY A 27 -40.51 53.36 -53.45
C GLY A 27 -39.85 54.27 -52.39
N GLN A 28 -38.91 55.19 -52.69
CA GLN A 28 -37.95 55.33 -53.81
C GLN A 28 -37.05 56.58 -53.53
N SER A 29 -35.73 56.54 -53.83
CA SER A 29 -34.82 57.74 -53.93
C SER A 29 -34.59 58.60 -52.65
N SER A 30 -33.56 59.46 -52.50
CA SER A 30 -32.27 59.67 -53.21
C SER A 30 -31.35 60.64 -52.45
N GLN A 31 -30.02 60.43 -52.50
CA GLN A 31 -28.94 61.42 -52.19
C GLN A 31 -28.94 61.97 -50.74
N ASP A 32 -27.88 62.55 -50.16
CA ASP A 32 -26.45 62.78 -50.47
C ASP A 32 -25.70 62.65 -49.10
N ARG A 33 -24.39 62.44 -48.90
CA ARG A 33 -23.18 62.86 -49.62
C ARG A 33 -21.96 62.03 -49.13
N PHE A 34 -20.87 62.04 -49.90
CA PHE A 34 -19.61 61.31 -49.67
C PHE A 34 -18.82 61.72 -48.40
N HIS A 35 -17.97 60.82 -47.89
CA HIS A 35 -16.51 61.04 -47.97
C HIS A 35 -15.66 59.75 -47.98
N ARG A 36 -14.58 59.82 -48.78
CA ARG A 36 -13.55 58.82 -49.11
C ARG A 36 -12.95 58.03 -47.92
N SER A 37 -12.76 56.72 -48.11
CA SER A 37 -11.65 55.94 -47.53
C SER A 37 -10.92 55.17 -48.64
N GLU A 38 -9.64 54.85 -48.45
CA GLU A 38 -8.76 54.35 -49.51
C GLU A 38 -8.51 52.83 -49.45
N ARG A 39 -7.94 52.28 -50.54
CA ARG A 39 -7.86 50.84 -50.82
C ARG A 39 -6.64 50.21 -50.15
N GLY A 40 -6.75 49.83 -48.89
CA GLY A 40 -5.82 48.92 -48.22
C GLY A 40 -5.95 47.47 -48.75
N GLU A 41 -4.82 46.77 -48.87
CA GLU A 41 -4.79 45.40 -49.41
C GLU A 41 -5.23 44.34 -48.39
N ARG A 42 -5.85 43.26 -48.88
CA ARG A 42 -6.26 42.13 -48.04
C ARG A 42 -5.09 41.19 -47.77
N THR A 43 -4.37 41.42 -46.67
CA THR A 43 -3.50 40.39 -46.08
C THR A 43 -4.38 39.29 -45.46
N VAL A 44 -4.31 38.07 -46.02
CA VAL A 44 -4.97 36.90 -45.44
C VAL A 44 -4.18 36.48 -44.20
N PRO A 45 -4.81 36.37 -43.00
CA PRO A 45 -4.11 35.91 -41.81
C PRO A 45 -3.64 34.47 -42.03
N ARG A 46 -2.32 34.29 -42.11
CA ARG A 46 -1.66 33.00 -42.35
C ARG A 46 -1.97 32.07 -41.18
N THR A 47 -2.73 31.00 -41.44
CA THR A 47 -3.15 30.04 -40.41
C THR A 47 -1.95 29.53 -39.62
N GLY A 48 -2.01 29.70 -38.30
CA GLY A 48 -0.90 29.40 -37.41
C GLY A 48 -0.42 27.96 -37.57
N GLN A 49 0.86 27.79 -37.90
CA GLN A 49 1.48 26.47 -37.88
C GLN A 49 1.42 25.94 -36.44
N ARG A 50 0.64 24.88 -36.22
CA ARG A 50 0.82 24.02 -35.05
C ARG A 50 2.21 23.39 -35.13
N GLN A 51 3.20 24.05 -34.54
CA GLN A 51 4.50 23.46 -34.30
C GLN A 51 4.29 22.17 -33.53
N GLN A 52 4.68 21.03 -34.11
CA GLN A 52 4.67 19.76 -33.39
C GLN A 52 5.75 19.86 -32.31
N PRO A 53 5.42 19.69 -31.01
CA PRO A 53 6.40 19.82 -29.95
C PRO A 53 7.46 18.74 -30.13
N GLY A 54 8.71 19.15 -30.40
CA GLY A 54 9.84 18.25 -30.52
C GLY A 54 9.97 17.36 -29.28
N ARG A 55 10.43 16.12 -29.44
CA ARG A 55 10.31 15.06 -28.40
C ARG A 55 10.82 15.45 -27.00
N GLY A 56 11.79 16.37 -26.89
CA GLY A 56 12.27 16.90 -25.60
C GLY A 56 11.39 17.99 -24.94
N ALA A 57 10.59 18.73 -25.71
CA ALA A 57 9.73 19.79 -25.18
C ALA A 57 8.59 19.23 -24.31
N GLY A 58 8.04 18.06 -24.67
CA GLY A 58 6.99 17.39 -23.91
C GLY A 58 7.42 17.03 -22.48
N LEU A 59 8.69 16.66 -22.26
CA LEU A 59 9.23 16.37 -20.93
C LEU A 59 9.34 17.64 -20.07
N LYS A 60 9.88 18.74 -20.63
CA LYS A 60 9.97 20.04 -19.92
C LYS A 60 8.59 20.58 -19.53
N HIS A 61 7.64 20.54 -20.46
CA HIS A 61 6.25 20.96 -20.21
C HIS A 61 5.53 20.06 -19.20
N CYS A 62 5.70 18.73 -19.29
CA CYS A 62 5.15 17.81 -18.29
C CYS A 62 5.74 18.06 -16.90
N TRP A 63 7.06 18.27 -16.80
CA TRP A 63 7.73 18.59 -15.53
C TRP A 63 7.21 19.89 -14.92
N ALA A 64 7.05 20.96 -15.71
CA ALA A 64 6.47 22.22 -15.25
C ALA A 64 5.04 22.02 -14.68
N LEU A 65 4.19 21.22 -15.34
CA LEU A 65 2.84 20.89 -14.88
C LEU A 65 2.80 19.97 -13.64
N TRP A 66 3.88 19.27 -13.31
CA TRP A 66 3.97 18.38 -12.15
C TRP A 66 4.66 19.05 -10.95
N ARG A 67 5.62 19.95 -11.18
CA ARG A 67 6.45 20.62 -10.14
C ARG A 67 5.65 21.21 -8.97
N PRO A 68 4.49 21.90 -9.15
CA PRO A 68 3.70 22.41 -8.03
C PRO A 68 3.07 21.30 -7.19
N HIS A 69 2.53 20.26 -7.84
CA HIS A 69 1.95 19.10 -7.16
C HIS A 69 3.01 18.26 -6.45
N ILE A 70 4.20 18.11 -7.02
CA ILE A 70 5.35 17.47 -6.37
C ILE A 70 5.71 18.24 -5.09
N LYS A 71 5.91 19.57 -5.17
CA LYS A 71 6.19 20.41 -3.99
C LYS A 71 5.13 20.26 -2.89
N ARG A 72 3.83 20.21 -3.25
CA ARG A 72 2.73 20.06 -2.28
C ARG A 72 2.68 18.68 -1.61
N PHE A 73 2.95 17.59 -2.33
CA PHE A 73 2.71 16.23 -1.82
C PHE A 73 3.97 15.49 -1.35
N LEU A 74 5.15 15.85 -1.86
CA LEU A 74 6.41 15.20 -1.49
C LEU A 74 6.70 15.26 0.02
N PRO A 75 6.50 16.39 0.74
CA PRO A 75 6.77 16.42 2.19
C PRO A 75 5.88 15.48 3.01
N SER A 76 4.59 15.37 2.68
CA SER A 76 3.67 14.48 3.42
C SER A 76 3.91 13.00 3.10
N LEU A 77 4.35 12.67 1.87
CA LEU A 77 4.77 11.32 1.51
C LEU A 77 6.12 10.93 2.15
N LEU A 78 7.09 11.85 2.17
CA LEU A 78 8.35 11.67 2.91
C LEU A 78 8.10 11.48 4.41
N ALA A 79 7.20 12.25 5.03
CA ALA A 79 6.84 12.07 6.44
C ALA A 79 6.13 10.73 6.73
N ASN A 80 5.50 10.11 5.72
CA ASN A 80 4.92 8.76 5.86
C ASN A 80 6.03 7.70 5.93
N HIS A 81 6.87 7.63 4.90
CA HIS A 81 7.95 6.65 4.83
C HIS A 81 9.05 6.92 5.87
N GLY A 82 9.28 8.18 6.23
CA GLY A 82 10.21 8.61 7.27
C GLY A 82 9.87 8.05 8.64
N VAL A 83 8.58 7.89 8.99
CA VAL A 83 8.21 7.21 10.26
C VAL A 83 8.48 5.71 10.20
N THR A 84 8.27 5.04 9.07
CA THR A 84 8.68 3.62 8.93
C THR A 84 10.19 3.45 8.94
N ILE A 85 10.95 4.38 8.36
CA ILE A 85 12.43 4.40 8.40
C ILE A 85 12.91 4.66 9.82
N ALA A 86 12.30 5.60 10.55
CA ALA A 86 12.64 5.89 11.94
C ALA A 86 12.40 4.68 12.85
N ILE A 87 11.25 4.02 12.75
CA ILE A 87 10.96 2.79 13.52
C ILE A 87 11.95 1.66 13.16
N ALA A 88 12.26 1.49 11.87
CA ALA A 88 13.24 0.50 11.42
C ALA A 88 14.67 0.82 11.90
N LEU A 89 15.04 2.10 11.97
CA LEU A 89 16.31 2.58 12.50
C LEU A 89 16.39 2.39 14.02
N THR A 90 15.33 2.68 14.77
CA THR A 90 15.26 2.40 16.21
C THR A 90 15.47 0.91 16.49
N PHE A 91 14.79 0.02 15.75
CA PHE A 91 15.00 -1.42 15.88
C PHE A 91 16.43 -1.83 15.49
N ALA A 92 16.96 -1.29 14.40
CA ALA A 92 18.32 -1.57 13.95
C ALA A 92 19.40 -1.11 14.95
N VAL A 93 19.23 0.05 15.59
CA VAL A 93 20.11 0.55 16.64
C VAL A 93 20.01 -0.30 17.92
N ILE A 94 18.82 -0.72 18.32
CA ILE A 94 18.65 -1.65 19.47
C ILE A 94 19.40 -2.97 19.23
N VAL A 95 19.29 -3.55 18.02
CA VAL A 95 20.07 -4.74 17.63
C VAL A 95 21.57 -4.43 17.52
N GLY A 96 21.94 -3.25 17.03
CA GLY A 96 23.33 -2.79 16.93
C GLY A 96 24.04 -2.66 18.28
N ILE A 97 23.34 -2.17 19.31
CA ILE A 97 23.81 -2.08 20.71
C ILE A 97 24.07 -3.47 21.28
N GLY A 98 23.15 -4.42 21.07
CA GLY A 98 23.26 -5.79 21.59
C GLY A 98 24.20 -6.72 20.81
N ALA A 99 24.67 -6.30 19.63
CA ALA A 99 25.50 -7.12 18.75
C ALA A 99 26.73 -6.37 18.23
N LYS A 100 26.59 -5.62 17.12
CA LYS A 100 27.65 -4.75 16.55
C LYS A 100 26.99 -3.58 15.80
N PHE A 101 27.43 -2.35 16.07
CA PHE A 101 26.91 -1.15 15.38
C PHE A 101 27.08 -1.17 13.85
N SER A 102 28.07 -1.90 13.33
CA SER A 102 28.24 -2.09 11.88
C SER A 102 27.10 -2.86 11.19
N MET A 103 26.24 -3.55 11.95
CA MET A 103 25.02 -4.20 11.43
C MET A 103 23.81 -3.26 11.32
N VAL A 104 23.86 -2.03 11.84
CA VAL A 104 22.71 -1.10 11.79
C VAL A 104 22.20 -0.87 10.34
N PRO A 105 23.04 -0.68 9.31
CA PRO A 105 22.55 -0.56 7.92
C PRO A 105 21.86 -1.82 7.39
N SER A 106 22.37 -3.02 7.70
CA SER A 106 21.83 -4.28 7.20
C SER A 106 20.52 -4.67 7.89
N VAL A 107 20.39 -4.38 9.20
CA VAL A 107 19.14 -4.56 9.94
C VAL A 107 18.10 -3.52 9.49
N LEU A 108 18.48 -2.26 9.28
CA LEU A 108 17.58 -1.22 8.75
C LEU A 108 16.99 -1.62 7.38
N ALA A 109 17.85 -2.08 6.46
CA ALA A 109 17.42 -2.60 5.17
C ALA A 109 16.50 -3.83 5.31
N SER A 110 16.84 -4.75 6.22
CA SER A 110 16.05 -5.98 6.46
C SER A 110 14.66 -5.68 7.04
N VAL A 111 14.54 -4.75 7.98
CA VAL A 111 13.26 -4.32 8.55
C VAL A 111 12.43 -3.57 7.50
N TRP A 112 13.03 -2.77 6.62
CA TRP A 112 12.33 -2.15 5.49
C TRP A 112 11.76 -3.21 4.52
N MET A 113 12.51 -4.28 4.23
CA MET A 113 12.02 -5.40 3.41
C MET A 113 10.82 -6.09 4.07
N VAL A 114 10.92 -6.43 5.36
CA VAL A 114 9.80 -7.05 6.13
C VAL A 114 8.56 -6.14 6.17
N ALA A 115 8.75 -4.83 6.36
CA ALA A 115 7.66 -3.84 6.34
C ALA A 115 6.94 -3.74 4.98
N ASN A 116 7.60 -4.17 3.89
CA ASN A 116 7.03 -4.27 2.54
C ASN A 116 6.70 -5.72 2.11
N ALA A 117 6.70 -6.66 3.07
CA ALA A 117 6.53 -8.10 2.83
C ALA A 117 7.48 -8.70 1.77
N ALA A 118 8.65 -8.09 1.57
CA ALA A 118 9.69 -8.60 0.70
C ALA A 118 10.48 -9.73 1.40
N PRO A 119 10.84 -10.81 0.70
CA PRO A 119 11.58 -11.94 1.29
C PRO A 119 12.97 -11.51 1.77
N LEU A 120 13.52 -12.24 2.74
CA LEU A 120 14.91 -12.12 3.19
C LEU A 120 15.70 -13.39 2.90
N LYS A 121 17.02 -13.29 2.83
CA LYS A 121 17.93 -14.43 2.83
C LYS A 121 18.99 -14.25 3.92
N MET A 122 19.16 -15.25 4.76
CA MET A 122 20.11 -15.27 5.88
C MET A 122 20.80 -16.63 5.93
N GLN A 123 22.12 -16.67 6.08
CA GLN A 123 22.91 -17.91 6.14
C GLN A 123 22.62 -18.88 4.97
N GLY A 124 22.40 -18.34 3.76
CA GLY A 124 22.01 -19.10 2.56
C GLY A 124 20.54 -19.55 2.50
N VAL A 125 19.78 -19.41 3.58
CA VAL A 125 18.39 -19.85 3.74
C VAL A 125 17.41 -18.72 3.39
N GLU A 126 16.37 -18.98 2.59
CA GLU A 126 15.34 -17.97 2.25
C GLU A 126 14.20 -17.95 3.29
N LEU A 127 14.08 -16.83 4.01
CA LEU A 127 12.89 -16.48 4.78
C LEU A 127 11.97 -15.60 3.91
N GLY A 128 11.25 -16.25 3.00
CA GLY A 128 10.27 -15.65 2.12
C GLY A 128 8.82 -15.73 2.64
N PHE A 129 8.52 -16.60 3.60
CA PHE A 129 7.31 -16.57 4.40
C PHE A 129 7.50 -15.53 5.52
N VAL A 130 7.23 -14.26 5.18
CA VAL A 130 7.49 -13.09 6.03
C VAL A 130 6.23 -12.78 6.87
N PRO A 131 6.34 -12.34 8.13
CA PRO A 131 5.17 -11.94 8.92
C PRO A 131 4.45 -10.76 8.25
N LEU A 132 3.14 -10.88 8.06
CA LEU A 132 2.35 -9.93 7.28
C LEU A 132 1.82 -8.75 8.12
N LEU A 133 1.81 -8.86 9.45
CA LEU A 133 1.32 -7.80 10.34
C LEU A 133 2.05 -6.45 10.15
N PRO A 134 3.40 -6.39 10.02
CA PRO A 134 4.11 -5.15 9.68
C PRO A 134 3.63 -4.50 8.39
N ALA A 135 3.46 -5.26 7.30
CA ALA A 135 2.96 -4.74 6.03
C ALA A 135 1.49 -4.24 6.13
N ILE A 136 0.64 -4.91 6.92
CA ILE A 136 -0.71 -4.44 7.23
C ILE A 136 -0.67 -3.12 8.03
N ALA A 137 0.25 -2.99 8.99
CA ALA A 137 0.46 -1.75 9.74
C ALA A 137 0.95 -0.61 8.84
N VAL A 138 1.84 -0.89 7.88
CA VAL A 138 2.25 0.05 6.81
C VAL A 138 1.03 0.49 6.00
N ILE A 139 0.24 -0.44 5.46
CA ILE A 139 -0.97 -0.15 4.66
C ILE A 139 -1.96 0.72 5.42
N LEU A 140 -2.27 0.37 6.68
CA LEU A 140 -3.24 1.09 7.50
C LEU A 140 -2.71 2.47 7.95
N GLY A 141 -1.43 2.57 8.31
CA GLY A 141 -0.79 3.83 8.68
C GLY A 141 -0.73 4.80 7.51
N HIS A 142 -0.25 4.35 6.35
CA HIS A 142 -0.13 5.15 5.14
C HIS A 142 -1.51 5.55 4.61
N SER A 143 -2.46 4.62 4.45
CA SER A 143 -3.80 4.96 3.93
C SER A 143 -4.57 5.99 4.77
N ARG A 144 -4.40 5.96 6.11
CA ARG A 144 -4.95 6.97 7.03
C ARG A 144 -4.31 8.35 6.84
N ARG A 145 -2.99 8.41 6.65
CA ARG A 145 -2.27 9.69 6.42
C ARG A 145 -2.53 10.24 5.01
N ILE A 146 -2.58 9.37 4.00
CA ILE A 146 -2.99 9.66 2.62
C ILE A 146 -4.40 10.28 2.61
N THR A 147 -5.36 9.69 3.34
CA THR A 147 -6.71 10.26 3.50
C THR A 147 -6.66 11.72 3.98
N LYS A 148 -5.86 12.03 5.00
CA LYS A 148 -5.71 13.39 5.54
C LYS A 148 -5.00 14.34 4.57
N ALA A 149 -3.97 13.87 3.86
CA ALA A 149 -3.16 14.68 2.96
C ALA A 149 -3.88 15.07 1.65
N LEU A 150 -4.87 14.28 1.22
CA LEU A 150 -5.73 14.62 0.07
C LEU A 150 -6.83 15.61 0.48
N GLY A 151 -7.54 15.36 1.59
CA GLY A 151 -8.70 16.17 1.97
C GLY A 151 -9.85 16.08 0.95
N ASP A 152 -10.71 17.10 0.92
CA ASP A 152 -11.96 17.08 0.14
C ASP A 152 -11.85 17.62 -1.29
N LYS A 153 -10.89 18.52 -1.59
CA LYS A 153 -10.70 19.13 -2.93
C LYS A 153 -9.29 18.85 -3.48
N VAL A 154 -9.19 17.96 -4.49
CA VAL A 154 -7.93 17.58 -5.16
C VAL A 154 -8.12 17.50 -6.68
N SER A 155 -7.21 18.11 -7.45
CA SER A 155 -7.24 18.00 -8.92
C SER A 155 -6.80 16.62 -9.40
N VAL A 156 -7.37 16.12 -10.51
CA VAL A 156 -7.00 14.80 -11.06
C VAL A 156 -5.53 14.72 -11.50
N ARG A 157 -4.91 15.86 -11.88
CA ARG A 157 -3.46 15.92 -12.13
C ARG A 157 -2.67 15.74 -10.83
N GLY A 158 -3.05 16.45 -9.77
CA GLY A 158 -2.47 16.29 -8.43
C GLY A 158 -2.60 14.87 -7.89
N LEU A 159 -3.74 14.21 -8.11
CA LEU A 159 -3.98 12.83 -7.70
C LEU A 159 -3.09 11.81 -8.45
N ARG A 160 -2.86 12.02 -9.76
CA ARG A 160 -1.91 11.20 -10.53
C ARG A 160 -0.47 11.37 -10.04
N VAL A 161 -0.06 12.61 -9.77
CA VAL A 161 1.26 12.93 -9.17
C VAL A 161 1.38 12.25 -7.81
N PHE A 162 0.35 12.34 -6.96
CA PHE A 162 0.32 11.70 -5.66
C PHE A 162 0.48 10.18 -5.74
N ALA A 163 -0.28 9.51 -6.61
CA ALA A 163 -0.18 8.06 -6.80
C ALA A 163 1.17 7.64 -7.37
N ALA A 164 1.74 8.42 -8.30
CA ALA A 164 3.07 8.17 -8.84
C ALA A 164 4.17 8.30 -7.77
N LEU A 165 4.13 9.33 -6.92
CA LEU A 165 5.10 9.47 -5.81
C LEU A 165 4.87 8.40 -4.72
N GLY A 166 3.61 8.15 -4.32
CA GLY A 166 3.28 7.21 -3.25
C GLY A 166 3.57 5.73 -3.57
N ILE A 167 3.85 5.41 -4.83
CA ILE A 167 4.36 4.10 -5.27
C ILE A 167 5.84 4.19 -5.65
N GLY A 168 6.27 5.23 -6.37
CA GLY A 168 7.65 5.38 -6.82
C GLY A 168 8.66 5.62 -5.70
N LEU A 169 8.32 6.40 -4.68
CA LEU A 169 9.19 6.68 -3.53
C LEU A 169 9.52 5.41 -2.73
N PRO A 170 8.56 4.57 -2.28
CA PRO A 170 8.90 3.33 -1.60
C PRO A 170 9.59 2.31 -2.52
N MET A 171 9.33 2.31 -3.83
CA MET A 171 10.07 1.47 -4.79
C MET A 171 11.56 1.85 -4.87
N VAL A 172 11.88 3.15 -4.90
CA VAL A 172 13.27 3.63 -4.85
C VAL A 172 13.92 3.31 -3.50
N LEU A 173 13.20 3.47 -2.38
CA LEU A 173 13.69 3.09 -1.05
C LEU A 173 13.95 1.58 -0.93
N THR A 174 13.10 0.73 -1.51
CA THR A 174 13.35 -0.72 -1.60
C THR A 174 14.57 -1.04 -2.47
N PHE A 175 14.80 -0.32 -3.58
CA PHE A 175 16.02 -0.52 -4.38
C PHE A 175 17.28 -0.11 -3.60
N ILE A 176 17.25 1.01 -2.87
CA ILE A 176 18.35 1.43 -1.98
C ILE A 176 18.60 0.40 -0.89
N ALA A 177 17.55 -0.05 -0.18
CA ALA A 177 17.67 -1.09 0.84
C ALA A 177 18.18 -2.43 0.26
N TRP A 178 17.85 -2.76 -0.99
CA TRP A 178 18.40 -3.93 -1.68
C TRP A 178 19.91 -3.78 -1.99
N LEU A 179 20.36 -2.59 -2.41
CA LEU A 179 21.79 -2.29 -2.58
C LEU A 179 22.55 -2.34 -1.24
N MET A 180 21.98 -1.80 -0.15
CA MET A 180 22.54 -1.91 1.19
C MET A 180 22.68 -3.37 1.63
N LEU A 181 21.75 -4.24 1.23
CA LEU A 181 21.77 -5.66 1.57
C LEU A 181 22.72 -6.48 0.68
N LEU A 182 22.98 -6.04 -0.55
CA LEU A 182 24.06 -6.60 -1.39
C LEU A 182 25.44 -6.30 -0.80
N ASP A 183 25.64 -5.08 -0.26
CA ASP A 183 26.92 -4.70 0.31
C ASP A 183 27.14 -5.35 1.68
N ALA A 184 26.11 -5.36 2.54
CA ALA A 184 26.12 -6.09 3.80
C ALA A 184 26.47 -7.58 3.65
N GLY A 185 26.02 -8.22 2.57
CA GLY A 185 26.30 -9.63 2.27
C GLY A 185 27.76 -9.97 1.97
N ARG A 186 28.67 -8.99 1.97
CA ARG A 186 30.14 -9.20 1.94
C ARG A 186 30.76 -9.36 3.33
N VAL A 187 30.04 -8.97 4.38
CA VAL A 187 30.57 -8.83 5.76
C VAL A 187 29.71 -9.56 6.80
N PHE A 188 28.43 -9.79 6.49
CA PHE A 188 27.45 -10.45 7.34
C PHE A 188 26.69 -11.53 6.57
N ASP A 189 26.15 -12.53 7.26
CA ASP A 189 25.41 -13.65 6.68
C ASP A 189 24.00 -13.28 6.17
N VAL A 190 23.84 -12.13 5.50
CA VAL A 190 22.55 -11.63 5.00
C VAL A 190 22.68 -11.31 3.52
N GLN A 191 21.85 -11.92 2.68
CA GLN A 191 21.92 -11.82 1.22
C GLN A 191 20.73 -11.03 0.68
N ALA A 192 20.97 -10.26 -0.39
CA ALA A 192 19.91 -9.53 -1.06
C ALA A 192 18.88 -10.48 -1.72
N PRO A 193 17.57 -10.25 -1.54
CA PRO A 193 16.54 -11.10 -2.13
C PRO A 193 16.42 -10.95 -3.64
N HIS A 194 15.61 -11.80 -4.27
CA HIS A 194 15.23 -11.64 -5.68
C HIS A 194 14.53 -10.29 -5.92
N LEU A 195 15.24 -9.34 -6.54
CA LEU A 195 14.84 -7.94 -6.66
C LEU A 195 13.41 -7.75 -7.20
N GLY A 196 13.05 -8.50 -8.25
CA GLY A 196 11.72 -8.43 -8.85
C GLY A 196 10.59 -8.80 -7.87
N ARG A 197 10.83 -9.68 -6.89
CA ARG A 197 9.85 -10.05 -5.86
C ARG A 197 9.78 -9.02 -4.74
N ALA A 198 10.91 -8.44 -4.35
CA ALA A 198 10.96 -7.33 -3.38
C ALA A 198 10.25 -6.08 -3.91
N LEU A 199 10.51 -5.71 -5.17
CA LEU A 199 9.83 -4.60 -5.85
C LEU A 199 8.33 -4.89 -6.07
N LEU A 200 7.94 -6.09 -6.51
CA LEU A 200 6.52 -6.45 -6.66
C LEU A 200 5.76 -6.36 -5.33
N ASN A 201 6.34 -6.89 -4.24
CA ASN A 201 5.67 -6.85 -2.93
C ASN A 201 5.61 -5.40 -2.39
N THR A 202 6.66 -4.60 -2.58
CA THR A 202 6.64 -3.15 -2.31
C THR A 202 5.54 -2.42 -3.09
N PHE A 203 5.41 -2.71 -4.39
CA PHE A 203 4.37 -2.14 -5.25
C PHE A 203 2.96 -2.54 -4.77
N LEU A 204 2.75 -3.81 -4.39
CA LEU A 204 1.46 -4.29 -3.87
C LEU A 204 1.11 -3.62 -2.54
N VAL A 205 2.04 -3.59 -1.57
CA VAL A 205 1.82 -3.00 -0.23
C VAL A 205 1.50 -1.51 -0.33
N ASN A 206 2.34 -0.74 -1.03
CA ASN A 206 2.15 0.71 -1.13
C ASN A 206 1.02 1.08 -2.11
N GLY A 207 0.81 0.29 -3.17
CA GLY A 207 -0.35 0.39 -4.06
C GLY A 207 -1.67 0.18 -3.33
N LEU A 208 -1.77 -0.81 -2.42
CA LEU A 208 -2.93 -0.98 -1.53
C LEU A 208 -3.09 0.22 -0.59
N ALA A 209 -2.00 0.74 -0.02
CA ALA A 209 -2.05 1.91 0.86
C ALA A 209 -2.63 3.15 0.14
N VAL A 210 -2.18 3.43 -1.08
CA VAL A 210 -2.70 4.52 -1.94
C VAL A 210 -4.15 4.24 -2.35
N ALA A 211 -4.47 3.03 -2.81
CA ALA A 211 -5.82 2.67 -3.27
C ALA A 211 -6.88 2.76 -2.16
N ILE A 212 -6.54 2.32 -0.94
CA ILE A 212 -7.40 2.45 0.25
C ILE A 212 -7.46 3.92 0.70
N GLY A 213 -6.32 4.62 0.70
CA GLY A 213 -6.20 6.00 1.17
C GLY A 213 -6.97 7.03 0.33
N MET A 214 -7.19 6.78 -0.95
CA MET A 214 -8.06 7.64 -1.79
C MET A 214 -9.56 7.53 -1.43
N ARG A 215 -9.99 6.42 -0.80
CA ARG A 215 -11.38 6.14 -0.39
C ARG A 215 -12.39 6.13 -1.55
N GLY A 216 -13.58 5.57 -1.29
CA GLY A 216 -14.62 5.40 -2.32
C GLY A 216 -15.13 6.69 -2.97
N ARG A 217 -15.07 7.84 -2.29
CA ARG A 217 -15.50 9.14 -2.85
C ARG A 217 -14.64 9.55 -4.05
N ILE A 218 -13.31 9.49 -3.92
CA ILE A 218 -12.39 9.91 -4.99
C ILE A 218 -12.43 8.91 -6.15
N TRP A 219 -12.53 7.61 -5.87
CA TRP A 219 -12.74 6.60 -6.91
C TRP A 219 -14.02 6.81 -7.72
N ARG A 220 -15.15 7.16 -7.08
CA ARG A 220 -16.40 7.52 -7.78
C ARG A 220 -16.22 8.79 -8.63
N ALA A 221 -15.62 9.85 -8.08
CA ALA A 221 -15.37 11.10 -8.79
C ALA A 221 -14.48 10.89 -10.04
N LEU A 222 -13.47 10.02 -9.97
CA LEU A 222 -12.63 9.65 -11.12
C LEU A 222 -13.43 8.94 -12.23
N LEU A 223 -14.34 8.03 -11.87
CA LEU A 223 -15.19 7.32 -12.83
C LEU A 223 -16.19 8.28 -13.48
N MET A 224 -16.90 9.07 -12.68
CA MET A 224 -17.84 10.10 -13.17
C MET A 224 -17.16 11.08 -14.13
N ARG A 225 -15.98 11.61 -13.79
CA ARG A 225 -15.19 12.52 -14.65
C ARG A 225 -14.57 11.84 -15.89
N ARG A 226 -14.74 10.53 -16.05
CA ARG A 226 -14.42 9.79 -17.28
C ARG A 226 -15.67 9.32 -18.04
N HIS A 227 -16.87 9.66 -17.55
CA HIS A 227 -18.17 9.13 -17.99
C HIS A 227 -18.25 7.60 -17.89
N TRP A 228 -17.68 7.04 -16.82
CA TRP A 228 -17.72 5.61 -16.50
C TRP A 228 -18.68 5.35 -15.33
N PRO A 229 -19.39 4.22 -15.33
CA PRO A 229 -20.35 3.87 -14.28
C PRO A 229 -19.66 3.61 -12.93
N THR A 230 -20.39 3.77 -11.84
CA THR A 230 -19.84 3.75 -10.46
C THR A 230 -19.92 2.39 -9.76
N TRP A 231 -20.63 1.42 -10.35
CA TRP A 231 -20.71 0.02 -9.86
C TRP A 231 -19.36 -0.65 -9.51
N PRO A 232 -18.18 -0.31 -10.09
CA PRO A 232 -16.92 -0.93 -9.66
C PRO A 232 -16.55 -0.60 -8.20
N VAL A 233 -16.91 0.59 -7.70
CA VAL A 233 -16.62 0.99 -6.30
C VAL A 233 -17.54 0.26 -5.31
N GLU A 234 -18.78 0.04 -5.72
CA GLU A 234 -19.77 -0.79 -5.02
C GLU A 234 -19.29 -2.23 -4.90
N SER A 235 -18.84 -2.78 -6.03
CA SER A 235 -18.29 -4.12 -6.21
C SER A 235 -17.07 -4.38 -5.32
N VAL A 236 -16.09 -3.47 -5.35
CA VAL A 236 -14.89 -3.52 -4.51
C VAL A 236 -15.26 -3.50 -3.02
N ARG A 237 -16.25 -2.69 -2.61
CA ARG A 237 -16.75 -2.67 -1.24
C ARG A 237 -17.40 -3.99 -0.85
N LEU A 238 -18.17 -4.62 -1.74
CA LEU A 238 -18.83 -5.90 -1.51
C LEU A 238 -17.82 -7.06 -1.41
N GLY A 239 -16.89 -7.20 -2.37
CA GLY A 239 -15.83 -8.22 -2.36
C GLY A 239 -14.93 -8.15 -1.14
N ARG A 240 -14.48 -6.94 -0.78
CA ARG A 240 -13.68 -6.70 0.44
C ARG A 240 -14.46 -7.03 1.72
N ASN A 241 -15.76 -6.75 1.78
CA ASN A 241 -16.58 -7.08 2.96
C ASN A 241 -16.75 -8.60 3.11
N PHE A 242 -16.97 -9.34 2.02
CA PHE A 242 -17.04 -10.80 2.02
C PHE A 242 -15.73 -11.42 2.51
N LEU A 243 -14.59 -11.02 1.92
CA LEU A 243 -13.28 -11.53 2.31
C LEU A 243 -12.94 -11.16 3.77
N GLY A 244 -13.37 -9.99 4.25
CA GLY A 244 -13.26 -9.61 5.66
C GLY A 244 -13.99 -10.58 6.61
N TRP A 245 -15.20 -11.02 6.27
CA TRP A 245 -15.90 -12.05 7.05
C TRP A 245 -15.26 -13.44 6.93
N MET A 246 -14.65 -13.77 5.78
CA MET A 246 -13.85 -15.00 5.65
C MET A 246 -12.60 -14.98 6.53
N CYS A 247 -11.92 -13.83 6.67
CA CYS A 247 -10.83 -13.67 7.65
C CYS A 247 -11.32 -13.78 9.10
N VAL A 248 -12.53 -13.33 9.43
CA VAL A 248 -13.13 -13.55 10.77
C VAL A 248 -13.42 -15.03 11.02
N ALA A 249 -13.95 -15.75 10.02
CA ALA A 249 -14.16 -17.20 10.12
C ALA A 249 -12.84 -17.98 10.22
N GLY A 250 -11.82 -17.59 9.44
CA GLY A 250 -10.47 -18.15 9.51
C GLY A 250 -9.82 -17.94 10.89
N LEU A 251 -9.93 -16.72 11.45
CA LEU A 251 -9.47 -16.41 12.81
C LEU A 251 -10.18 -17.26 13.87
N LEU A 252 -11.49 -17.45 13.76
CA LEU A 252 -12.24 -18.33 14.67
C LEU A 252 -11.76 -19.79 14.54
N GLY A 253 -11.51 -20.28 13.32
CA GLY A 253 -10.92 -21.59 13.07
C GLY A 253 -9.54 -21.75 13.71
N VAL A 254 -8.66 -20.76 13.57
CA VAL A 254 -7.32 -20.72 14.20
C VAL A 254 -7.43 -20.77 15.72
N VAL A 255 -8.34 -20.01 16.34
CA VAL A 255 -8.55 -20.04 17.80
C VAL A 255 -9.07 -21.40 18.27
N ILE A 256 -10.03 -22.00 17.56
CA ILE A 256 -10.55 -23.34 17.88
C ILE A 256 -9.44 -24.40 17.76
N ALA A 257 -8.61 -24.33 16.71
CA ALA A 257 -7.49 -25.25 16.51
C ALA A 257 -6.42 -25.12 17.60
N LEU A 258 -6.07 -23.89 18.01
CA LEU A 258 -5.13 -23.65 19.11
C LEU A 258 -5.65 -24.14 20.47
N ILE A 259 -6.96 -24.10 20.70
CA ILE A 259 -7.59 -24.67 21.91
C ILE A 259 -7.54 -26.21 21.85
N GLY A 260 -7.81 -26.82 20.69
CA GLY A 260 -7.71 -28.28 20.51
C GLY A 260 -6.27 -28.81 20.63
N ASN A 261 -5.31 -28.09 20.07
CA ASN A 261 -3.88 -28.42 20.06
C ASN A 261 -3.09 -27.74 21.21
N TRP A 262 -3.74 -27.43 22.34
CA TRP A 262 -3.14 -26.65 23.42
C TRP A 262 -1.82 -27.23 23.96
N SER A 263 -1.66 -28.56 23.95
CA SER A 263 -0.41 -29.25 24.31
C SER A 263 0.75 -28.92 23.37
N ALA A 264 0.51 -28.92 22.05
CA ALA A 264 1.52 -28.55 21.05
C ALA A 264 1.83 -27.04 21.10
N ALA A 265 0.82 -26.20 21.31
CA ALA A 265 0.99 -24.77 21.53
C ALA A 265 1.86 -24.48 22.76
N ARG A 266 1.68 -25.23 23.85
CA ARG A 266 2.53 -25.17 25.05
C ARG A 266 3.95 -25.65 24.78
N ALA A 267 4.12 -26.82 24.15
CA ALA A 267 5.44 -27.42 23.90
C ALA A 267 6.38 -26.49 23.12
N ALA A 268 5.84 -25.68 22.20
CA ALA A 268 6.61 -24.65 21.49
C ALA A 268 7.27 -23.61 22.43
N TYR A 269 6.67 -23.28 23.59
CA TYR A 269 7.27 -22.38 24.58
C TYR A 269 8.35 -23.06 25.45
N GLU A 270 8.36 -24.40 25.54
CA GLU A 270 9.31 -25.14 26.38
C GLU A 270 10.71 -25.25 25.74
N ILE A 271 10.83 -24.94 24.45
CA ILE A 271 12.08 -24.92 23.67
C ILE A 271 12.93 -23.68 23.95
N ALA A 272 12.32 -22.57 24.34
CA ALA A 272 13.04 -21.36 24.79
C ALA A 272 12.46 -20.90 26.14
N PRO A 273 12.84 -21.56 27.25
CA PRO A 273 12.27 -21.30 28.56
C PRO A 273 12.69 -19.94 29.12
N GLY A 274 11.73 -19.16 29.60
CA GLY A 274 11.95 -17.88 30.28
C GLY A 274 10.93 -16.82 29.87
N PHE A 275 10.85 -15.73 30.65
CA PHE A 275 9.88 -14.66 30.41
C PHE A 275 10.12 -13.93 29.08
N TRP A 276 11.33 -13.41 28.85
CA TRP A 276 11.64 -12.65 27.63
C TRP A 276 11.55 -13.49 26.34
N PRO A 277 12.07 -14.73 26.27
CA PRO A 277 11.82 -15.60 25.13
C PRO A 277 10.33 -15.93 24.91
N GLY A 278 9.56 -16.16 25.98
CA GLY A 278 8.11 -16.37 25.90
C GLY A 278 7.36 -15.17 25.33
N VAL A 279 7.71 -13.95 25.76
CA VAL A 279 7.19 -12.70 25.19
C VAL A 279 7.59 -12.56 23.72
N GLY A 280 8.83 -12.88 23.36
CA GLY A 280 9.32 -12.88 21.97
C GLY A 280 8.55 -13.84 21.06
N MET A 281 8.33 -15.09 21.51
CA MET A 281 7.55 -16.09 20.78
C MET A 281 6.07 -15.69 20.66
N THR A 282 5.49 -15.08 21.69
CA THR A 282 4.12 -14.55 21.66
C THR A 282 3.99 -13.41 20.64
N LEU A 283 4.95 -12.48 20.64
CA LEU A 283 5.01 -11.37 19.69
C LEU A 283 5.18 -11.87 18.25
N LEU A 284 6.05 -12.87 18.03
CA LEU A 284 6.28 -13.49 16.73
C LEU A 284 5.01 -14.21 16.23
N ALA A 285 4.31 -14.93 17.11
CA ALA A 285 3.02 -15.56 16.82
C ALA A 285 1.95 -14.53 16.40
N LEU A 286 1.87 -13.39 17.08
CA LEU A 286 0.99 -12.27 16.70
C LEU A 286 1.39 -11.65 15.35
N LEU A 287 2.68 -11.52 15.07
CA LEU A 287 3.19 -10.99 13.79
C LEU A 287 2.84 -11.87 12.58
N TYR A 288 2.81 -13.19 12.77
CA TYR A 288 2.38 -14.18 11.77
C TYR A 288 0.88 -14.48 11.75
N LEU A 289 0.11 -14.04 12.76
CA LEU A 289 -1.33 -14.30 12.85
C LEU A 289 -2.08 -13.97 11.54
N PRO A 290 -1.82 -12.87 10.82
CA PRO A 290 -2.52 -12.59 9.57
C PRO A 290 -2.19 -13.59 8.44
N ASN A 291 -0.98 -14.14 8.39
CA ASN A 291 -0.60 -15.18 7.42
C ASN A 291 -1.45 -16.45 7.64
N ILE A 292 -1.55 -16.89 8.90
CA ILE A 292 -2.27 -18.10 9.27
C ILE A 292 -3.79 -17.90 9.16
N VAL A 293 -4.30 -16.71 9.46
CA VAL A 293 -5.72 -16.34 9.24
C VAL A 293 -6.09 -16.36 7.75
N ILE A 294 -5.24 -15.83 6.87
CA ILE A 294 -5.46 -15.91 5.40
C ILE A 294 -5.37 -17.37 4.92
N GLY A 295 -4.48 -18.17 5.50
CA GLY A 295 -4.40 -19.61 5.24
C GLY A 295 -5.66 -20.37 5.64
N ALA A 296 -6.14 -20.16 6.86
CA ALA A 296 -7.38 -20.76 7.36
C ALA A 296 -8.61 -20.30 6.56
N ALA A 297 -8.65 -19.03 6.12
CA ALA A 297 -9.69 -18.54 5.23
C ALA A 297 -9.66 -19.21 3.85
N ALA A 298 -8.48 -19.49 3.28
CA ALA A 298 -8.34 -20.25 2.04
C ALA A 298 -8.79 -21.71 2.18
N VAL A 299 -8.43 -22.38 3.28
CA VAL A 299 -8.94 -23.74 3.58
C VAL A 299 -10.46 -23.73 3.74
N LEU A 300 -11.04 -22.75 4.44
CA LEU A 300 -12.50 -22.62 4.59
C LEU A 300 -13.24 -22.31 3.27
N LEU A 301 -12.56 -21.77 2.26
CA LEU A 301 -13.08 -21.59 0.90
C LEU A 301 -13.07 -22.90 0.08
N GLY A 302 -12.43 -23.96 0.58
CA GLY A 302 -12.34 -25.28 -0.04
C GLY A 302 -10.92 -25.68 -0.49
N GLY A 303 -10.01 -24.71 -0.57
CA GLY A 303 -8.67 -24.94 -1.06
C GLY A 303 -7.71 -25.57 -0.04
N GLU A 304 -6.44 -25.23 -0.19
CA GLU A 304 -5.34 -25.81 0.55
C GLU A 304 -4.37 -24.75 1.10
N TYR A 305 -3.78 -25.09 2.25
CA TYR A 305 -2.61 -24.43 2.81
C TYR A 305 -1.42 -25.38 2.76
N ASN A 306 -0.33 -24.95 2.10
CA ASN A 306 0.91 -25.73 2.06
C ASN A 306 1.84 -25.27 3.19
N LEU A 307 2.62 -26.20 3.73
CA LEU A 307 3.72 -25.97 4.66
C LEU A 307 4.83 -26.94 4.28
N GLY A 308 5.67 -26.54 3.33
CA GLY A 308 6.68 -27.44 2.77
C GLY A 308 6.05 -28.58 1.98
N PHE A 309 6.24 -29.81 2.47
CA PHE A 309 5.61 -31.02 1.94
C PHE A 309 4.27 -31.36 2.62
N GLY A 310 3.91 -30.64 3.70
CA GLY A 310 2.62 -30.78 4.36
C GLY A 310 1.53 -29.99 3.64
N LEU A 311 0.35 -30.59 3.49
CA LEU A 311 -0.83 -30.00 2.85
C LEU A 311 -2.01 -30.10 3.82
N PHE A 312 -2.69 -28.98 4.07
CA PHE A 312 -3.86 -28.91 4.92
C PHE A 312 -5.07 -28.42 4.12
N SER A 313 -6.14 -29.22 4.07
CA SER A 313 -7.41 -28.88 3.43
C SER A 313 -8.60 -29.46 4.22
N LEU A 314 -9.83 -29.08 3.86
CA LEU A 314 -11.06 -29.65 4.43
C LEU A 314 -11.29 -31.12 4.05
N PHE A 315 -10.64 -31.59 2.97
CA PHE A 315 -10.83 -32.93 2.41
C PHE A 315 -9.74 -33.92 2.80
N ASN A 316 -8.50 -33.46 2.95
CA ASN A 316 -7.34 -34.28 3.25
C ASN A 316 -6.28 -33.46 4.00
N ILE A 317 -5.44 -34.15 4.78
CA ILE A 317 -4.29 -33.57 5.48
C ILE A 317 -3.08 -34.50 5.31
N THR A 318 -1.95 -33.96 4.84
CA THR A 318 -0.63 -34.58 4.99
C THR A 318 0.15 -33.82 6.04
N ASN A 319 0.42 -34.46 7.17
CA ASN A 319 1.22 -33.87 8.24
C ASN A 319 2.70 -33.81 7.85
N VAL A 320 3.41 -32.85 8.45
CA VAL A 320 4.87 -32.68 8.38
C VAL A 320 5.35 -32.22 9.76
N GLU A 321 6.62 -32.42 10.08
CA GLU A 321 7.20 -31.86 11.30
C GLU A 321 7.15 -30.32 11.26
N LEU A 322 6.45 -29.73 12.22
CA LEU A 322 6.21 -28.30 12.28
C LEU A 322 7.36 -27.59 13.01
N PRO A 323 7.89 -26.47 12.49
CA PRO A 323 8.78 -25.61 13.26
C PRO A 323 8.15 -25.19 14.59
N PRO A 324 8.93 -25.06 15.69
CA PRO A 324 8.43 -24.77 17.03
C PRO A 324 8.02 -23.29 17.19
N LEU A 325 6.96 -22.90 16.49
CA LEU A 325 6.34 -21.59 16.55
C LEU A 325 4.92 -21.76 17.13
N PRO A 326 4.56 -21.11 18.25
CA PRO A 326 3.26 -21.34 18.90
C PRO A 326 2.03 -21.14 18.00
N ILE A 327 2.12 -20.27 16.98
CA ILE A 327 1.04 -20.06 16.01
C ILE A 327 0.84 -21.24 15.04
N LEU A 328 1.89 -22.03 14.76
CA LEU A 328 1.81 -23.20 13.87
C LEU A 328 1.11 -24.39 14.55
N ALA A 329 0.97 -24.38 15.88
CA ALA A 329 0.09 -25.32 16.58
C ALA A 329 -1.41 -25.17 16.18
N ALA A 330 -1.79 -24.14 15.42
CA ALA A 330 -3.09 -24.05 14.77
C ALA A 330 -3.27 -25.03 13.59
N ALA A 331 -2.20 -25.69 13.12
CA ALA A 331 -2.28 -26.69 12.06
C ALA A 331 -3.04 -27.95 12.56
N PRO A 332 -4.04 -28.45 11.81
CA PRO A 332 -4.80 -29.63 12.23
C PRO A 332 -3.96 -30.90 12.06
N ASN A 333 -3.67 -31.58 13.17
CA ASN A 333 -2.82 -32.79 13.19
C ASN A 333 -3.54 -34.07 12.71
N ALA A 334 -4.85 -33.99 12.46
CA ALA A 334 -5.69 -35.12 12.04
C ALA A 334 -6.84 -34.63 11.13
N PRO A 335 -7.38 -35.50 10.24
CA PRO A 335 -8.52 -35.17 9.36
C PRO A 335 -9.68 -34.53 10.13
N ILE A 336 -10.15 -33.37 9.65
CA ILE A 336 -11.22 -32.61 10.29
C ILE A 336 -12.53 -33.41 10.20
N PRO A 337 -13.16 -33.81 11.33
CA PRO A 337 -14.39 -34.60 11.31
C PRO A 337 -15.52 -33.84 10.61
N GLY A 338 -15.99 -34.35 9.48
CA GLY A 338 -17.00 -33.67 8.67
C GLY A 338 -16.49 -32.40 7.95
N GLY A 339 -15.18 -32.25 7.73
CA GLY A 339 -14.56 -31.10 7.08
C GLY A 339 -15.30 -30.53 5.85
N PRO A 340 -15.81 -31.35 4.90
CA PRO A 340 -16.58 -30.86 3.76
C PRO A 340 -17.87 -30.08 4.12
N PHE A 341 -18.48 -30.32 5.29
CA PHE A 341 -19.63 -29.54 5.75
C PHE A 341 -19.27 -28.09 6.12
N LEU A 342 -17.99 -27.80 6.39
CA LEU A 342 -17.51 -26.43 6.65
C LEU A 342 -17.60 -25.53 5.40
N LEU A 343 -17.79 -26.09 4.21
CA LEU A 343 -18.15 -25.32 2.99
C LEU A 343 -19.51 -24.62 3.09
N ALA A 344 -20.33 -24.94 4.09
CA ALA A 344 -21.49 -24.12 4.44
C ALA A 344 -21.08 -22.69 4.87
N ILE A 345 -19.89 -22.51 5.44
CA ILE A 345 -19.39 -21.21 5.94
C ILE A 345 -19.22 -20.17 4.80
N PRO A 346 -18.44 -20.41 3.72
CA PRO A 346 -18.35 -19.48 2.60
C PRO A 346 -19.70 -19.27 1.91
N ALA A 347 -20.53 -20.31 1.78
CA ALA A 347 -21.88 -20.20 1.22
C ALA A 347 -22.77 -19.22 2.02
N ILE A 348 -22.85 -19.42 3.35
CA ILE A 348 -23.65 -18.58 4.26
C ILE A 348 -23.09 -17.15 4.27
N VAL A 349 -21.77 -16.97 4.38
CA VAL A 349 -21.14 -15.65 4.43
C VAL A 349 -21.32 -14.89 3.11
N ALA A 350 -21.21 -15.54 1.96
CA ALA A 350 -21.46 -14.91 0.67
C ALA A 350 -22.93 -14.46 0.56
N VAL A 351 -23.88 -15.37 0.78
CA VAL A 351 -25.33 -15.05 0.72
C VAL A 351 -25.70 -13.95 1.71
N ALA A 352 -25.24 -14.03 2.96
CA ALA A 352 -25.51 -13.02 3.98
C ALA A 352 -24.89 -11.64 3.64
N THR A 353 -23.68 -11.62 3.08
CA THR A 353 -23.01 -10.36 2.70
C THR A 353 -23.72 -9.68 1.52
N VAL A 354 -24.11 -10.44 0.49
CA VAL A 354 -24.86 -9.90 -0.65
C VAL A 354 -26.27 -9.48 -0.24
N TYR A 355 -27.00 -10.31 0.51
CA TYR A 355 -28.34 -9.99 1.01
C TYR A 355 -28.35 -8.74 1.88
N ARG A 356 -27.38 -8.61 2.80
CA ARG A 356 -27.20 -7.40 3.61
C ARG A 356 -26.82 -6.19 2.75
N PHE A 357 -25.94 -6.34 1.75
CA PHE A 357 -25.60 -5.26 0.83
C PHE A 357 -26.85 -4.74 0.10
N VAL A 358 -27.67 -5.64 -0.44
CA VAL A 358 -28.92 -5.30 -1.13
C VAL A 358 -29.90 -4.60 -0.18
N ARG A 359 -30.17 -5.14 1.02
CA ARG A 359 -31.10 -4.51 1.98
C ARG A 359 -30.61 -3.17 2.54
N GLN A 360 -29.31 -2.91 2.52
CA GLN A 360 -28.72 -1.65 2.99
C GLN A 360 -28.68 -0.57 1.90
N ARG A 361 -29.26 -0.81 0.72
CA ARG A 361 -29.36 0.17 -0.36
C ARG A 361 -30.80 0.42 -0.77
N SER A 362 -31.04 1.68 -1.12
CA SER A 362 -32.03 2.02 -2.12
C SER A 362 -31.48 1.61 -3.50
N TYR A 363 -30.96 2.56 -4.28
CA TYR A 363 -30.53 2.33 -5.65
C TYR A 363 -29.24 1.48 -5.80
N VAL A 364 -29.17 0.69 -6.88
CA VAL A 364 -27.98 0.00 -7.38
C VAL A 364 -27.92 0.18 -8.91
N GLU A 365 -26.94 0.96 -9.37
CA GLU A 365 -26.80 1.44 -10.77
C GLU A 365 -26.82 0.34 -11.84
N SER A 366 -26.16 -0.79 -11.57
CA SER A 366 -26.31 -2.00 -12.37
C SER A 366 -26.16 -3.22 -11.47
N PRO A 367 -27.25 -3.89 -11.08
CA PRO A 367 -27.19 -5.01 -10.16
C PRO A 367 -26.27 -6.13 -10.64
N VAL A 368 -26.44 -6.59 -11.89
CA VAL A 368 -25.72 -7.76 -12.42
C VAL A 368 -24.22 -7.47 -12.57
N PHE A 369 -23.82 -6.31 -13.10
CA PHE A 369 -22.40 -5.93 -13.16
C PHE A 369 -21.81 -5.66 -11.77
N THR A 370 -22.60 -5.19 -10.79
CA THR A 370 -22.15 -5.10 -9.38
C THR A 370 -21.88 -6.49 -8.80
N GLY A 371 -22.73 -7.48 -9.08
CA GLY A 371 -22.53 -8.85 -8.63
C GLY A 371 -21.29 -9.52 -9.24
N LEU A 372 -21.13 -9.41 -10.57
CA LEU A 372 -19.98 -9.95 -11.28
C LEU A 372 -18.67 -9.25 -10.88
N GLY A 373 -18.70 -7.91 -10.81
CA GLY A 373 -17.57 -7.10 -10.35
C GLY A 373 -17.17 -7.41 -8.91
N ALA A 374 -18.11 -7.73 -8.03
CA ALA A 374 -17.81 -8.10 -6.65
C ALA A 374 -17.05 -9.42 -6.56
N GLY A 375 -17.44 -10.41 -7.36
CA GLY A 375 -16.71 -11.67 -7.52
C GLY A 375 -15.28 -11.45 -8.04
N VAL A 376 -15.12 -10.66 -9.11
CA VAL A 376 -13.79 -10.30 -9.64
C VAL A 376 -12.95 -9.53 -8.61
N ALA A 377 -13.54 -8.64 -7.82
CA ALA A 377 -12.85 -7.94 -6.74
C ALA A 377 -12.41 -8.89 -5.60
N ALA A 378 -13.26 -9.85 -5.20
CA ALA A 378 -12.91 -10.86 -4.21
C ALA A 378 -11.75 -11.76 -4.72
N LEU A 379 -11.79 -12.18 -5.98
CA LEU A 379 -10.71 -12.93 -6.65
C LEU A 379 -9.39 -12.16 -6.59
N VAL A 380 -9.37 -10.89 -7.01
CA VAL A 380 -8.15 -10.07 -7.02
C VAL A 380 -7.61 -9.82 -5.60
N PHE A 381 -8.47 -9.54 -4.62
CA PHE A 381 -8.02 -9.34 -3.23
C PHE A 381 -7.54 -10.63 -2.57
N ALA A 382 -8.17 -11.78 -2.85
CA ALA A 382 -7.70 -13.07 -2.37
C ALA A 382 -6.37 -13.47 -3.01
N PHE A 383 -6.17 -13.21 -4.31
CA PHE A 383 -4.88 -13.43 -4.98
C PHE A 383 -3.76 -12.61 -4.31
N ILE A 384 -3.97 -11.30 -4.11
CA ILE A 384 -2.97 -10.42 -3.49
C ILE A 384 -2.71 -10.81 -2.03
N GLY A 385 -3.76 -11.12 -1.26
CA GLY A 385 -3.64 -11.57 0.13
C GLY A 385 -2.86 -12.87 0.25
N ALA A 386 -3.21 -13.88 -0.55
CA ALA A 386 -2.52 -15.16 -0.57
C ALA A 386 -1.07 -15.05 -1.11
N TRP A 387 -0.82 -14.19 -2.09
CA TRP A 387 0.53 -13.91 -2.60
C TRP A 387 1.44 -13.31 -1.52
N LEU A 388 0.96 -12.29 -0.79
CA LEU A 388 1.73 -11.65 0.27
C LEU A 388 1.85 -12.53 1.54
N ALA A 389 0.91 -13.46 1.75
CA ALA A 389 0.95 -14.43 2.84
C ALA A 389 1.80 -15.68 2.55
N ARG A 390 2.43 -15.81 1.36
CA ARG A 390 3.14 -17.02 0.91
C ARG A 390 4.63 -16.79 0.62
N GLY A 391 5.46 -17.75 1.00
CA GLY A 391 6.84 -17.84 0.54
C GLY A 391 7.62 -19.01 1.13
N VAL A 392 8.93 -19.03 0.95
CA VAL A 392 9.80 -20.08 1.50
C VAL A 392 9.97 -19.89 3.02
N LEU A 393 9.72 -20.91 3.82
CA LEU A 393 9.98 -20.92 5.27
C LEU A 393 11.30 -21.65 5.55
N GLY A 394 12.38 -21.11 5.00
CA GLY A 394 13.71 -21.73 5.07
C GLY A 394 13.75 -23.16 4.54
N THR A 395 14.37 -24.06 5.30
CA THR A 395 14.53 -25.49 4.96
C THR A 395 13.21 -26.27 4.87
N VAL A 396 12.11 -25.73 5.42
CA VAL A 396 10.78 -26.35 5.34
C VAL A 396 10.26 -26.34 3.88
N GLY A 397 10.66 -25.37 3.07
CA GLY A 397 10.13 -25.19 1.72
C GLY A 397 9.00 -24.16 1.65
N ILE A 398 8.08 -24.30 0.69
CA ILE A 398 7.05 -23.28 0.41
C ILE A 398 5.88 -23.37 1.41
N THR A 399 5.64 -22.29 2.14
CA THR A 399 4.56 -22.17 3.13
C THR A 399 3.58 -21.07 2.75
N GLY A 400 2.28 -21.34 2.87
CA GLY A 400 1.17 -20.44 2.55
C GLY A 400 0.13 -21.05 1.58
N PRO A 401 -1.05 -20.41 1.43
CA PRO A 401 -2.11 -20.88 0.55
C PRO A 401 -1.76 -20.73 -0.93
N LEU A 402 -2.36 -21.54 -1.81
CA LEU A 402 -2.22 -21.38 -3.27
C LEU A 402 -2.89 -20.06 -3.75
N PRO A 403 -2.15 -19.09 -4.31
CA PRO A 403 -2.74 -17.78 -4.61
C PRO A 403 -3.77 -17.81 -5.74
N TRP A 404 -3.57 -18.67 -6.75
CA TRP A 404 -4.52 -18.80 -7.86
C TRP A 404 -5.81 -19.52 -7.43
N LEU A 405 -5.70 -20.55 -6.58
CA LEU A 405 -6.84 -21.35 -6.14
C LEU A 405 -7.72 -20.55 -5.17
N ALA A 406 -7.11 -19.96 -4.13
CA ALA A 406 -7.82 -19.09 -3.19
C ALA A 406 -8.50 -17.89 -3.89
N ALA A 407 -7.93 -17.40 -5.00
CA ALA A 407 -8.53 -16.37 -5.84
C ALA A 407 -9.76 -16.89 -6.62
N VAL A 408 -9.66 -18.04 -7.29
CA VAL A 408 -10.78 -18.66 -8.03
C VAL A 408 -11.92 -19.02 -7.08
N GLU A 409 -11.62 -19.55 -5.90
CA GLU A 409 -12.61 -19.92 -4.88
C GLU A 409 -13.29 -18.69 -4.26
N ALA A 410 -12.54 -17.71 -3.75
CA ALA A 410 -13.10 -16.47 -3.22
C ALA A 410 -13.91 -15.70 -4.29
N GLY A 411 -13.47 -15.78 -5.55
CA GLY A 411 -14.20 -15.27 -6.70
C GLY A 411 -15.52 -16.00 -6.90
N GLY A 412 -15.50 -17.32 -7.08
CA GLY A 412 -16.68 -18.14 -7.35
C GLY A 412 -17.72 -18.11 -6.24
N TRP A 413 -17.29 -18.24 -4.98
CA TRP A 413 -18.16 -18.21 -3.80
C TRP A 413 -18.95 -16.92 -3.67
N LEU A 414 -18.40 -15.77 -4.09
CA LEU A 414 -19.14 -14.51 -4.11
C LEU A 414 -19.86 -14.26 -5.43
N LEU A 415 -19.23 -14.55 -6.57
CA LEU A 415 -19.77 -14.26 -7.91
C LEU A 415 -21.13 -14.91 -8.13
N LEU A 416 -21.28 -16.20 -7.79
CA LEU A 416 -22.52 -16.94 -7.99
C LEU A 416 -23.70 -16.34 -7.20
N PRO A 417 -23.70 -16.27 -5.85
CA PRO A 417 -24.82 -15.68 -5.11
C PRO A 417 -24.99 -14.19 -5.38
N ALA A 418 -23.91 -13.44 -5.66
CA ALA A 418 -24.01 -12.02 -5.98
C ALA A 418 -24.71 -11.78 -7.33
N THR A 419 -24.29 -12.46 -8.40
CA THR A 419 -24.91 -12.32 -9.73
C THR A 419 -26.35 -12.85 -9.73
N VAL A 420 -26.62 -14.00 -9.11
CA VAL A 420 -27.96 -14.60 -9.07
C VAL A 420 -28.95 -13.71 -8.30
N LEU A 421 -28.62 -13.27 -7.07
CA LEU A 421 -29.53 -12.43 -6.30
C LEU A 421 -29.78 -11.07 -6.98
N MET A 422 -28.73 -10.47 -7.55
CA MET A 422 -28.84 -9.21 -8.29
C MET A 422 -29.64 -9.34 -9.60
N TRP A 423 -29.54 -10.48 -10.29
CA TRP A 423 -30.35 -10.76 -11.49
C TRP A 423 -31.83 -10.91 -11.14
N PHE A 424 -32.17 -11.62 -10.07
CA PHE A 424 -33.54 -11.67 -9.56
C PHE A 424 -34.04 -10.28 -9.16
N LEU A 425 -33.21 -9.45 -8.50
CA LEU A 425 -33.57 -8.09 -8.10
C LEU A 425 -33.86 -7.18 -9.31
N ALA A 426 -33.03 -7.25 -10.35
CA ALA A 426 -33.25 -6.53 -11.61
C ALA A 426 -34.51 -7.02 -12.34
N ARG A 427 -34.76 -8.34 -12.37
CA ARG A 427 -35.96 -8.92 -12.99
C ARG A 427 -37.25 -8.61 -12.23
N ALA A 428 -37.16 -8.39 -10.91
CA ALA A 428 -38.31 -8.06 -10.07
C ALA A 428 -38.83 -6.61 -10.26
N GLY A 429 -38.20 -5.80 -11.12
CA GLY A 429 -38.62 -4.42 -11.36
C GLY A 429 -38.41 -3.50 -10.15
N ALA A 430 -37.54 -3.89 -9.21
CA ALA A 430 -37.18 -3.10 -8.04
C ALA A 430 -36.27 -1.92 -8.42
N THR A 431 -36.78 -0.99 -9.22
CA THR A 431 -36.15 0.32 -9.50
C THR A 431 -36.24 1.17 -8.23
N VAL A 432 -35.37 0.88 -7.26
CA VAL A 432 -35.45 1.55 -5.96
C VAL A 432 -35.06 3.01 -6.13
N THR A 433 -36.05 3.88 -5.96
CA THR A 433 -35.97 5.30 -6.27
C THR A 433 -34.93 6.02 -5.41
N GLU A 434 -34.16 6.89 -6.05
CA GLU A 434 -33.31 7.85 -5.36
C GLU A 434 -34.18 8.94 -4.73
N ALA A 435 -34.45 8.81 -3.42
CA ALA A 435 -34.88 9.93 -2.60
C ALA A 435 -33.66 10.80 -2.30
N VAL A 436 -33.37 11.75 -3.19
CA VAL A 436 -32.40 12.82 -2.91
C VAL A 436 -32.87 13.56 -1.65
N PRO A 437 -32.04 13.69 -0.59
CA PRO A 437 -32.39 14.53 0.55
C PRO A 437 -32.54 15.98 0.08
N ALA A 438 -33.69 16.60 0.31
CA ALA A 438 -33.98 17.95 -0.19
C ALA A 438 -32.97 19.00 0.31
N ASP A 439 -32.35 18.75 1.47
CA ASP A 439 -31.36 19.61 2.11
C ASP A 439 -30.07 19.80 1.29
N GLU A 440 -29.71 18.86 0.40
CA GLU A 440 -28.50 18.99 -0.45
C GLU A 440 -28.75 19.78 -1.75
N VAL A 441 -30.01 20.06 -2.11
CA VAL A 441 -30.36 20.81 -3.33
C VAL A 441 -30.44 22.31 -3.07
N ALA A 442 -30.91 22.72 -1.89
CA ALA A 442 -31.02 24.13 -1.51
C ALA A 442 -29.69 24.89 -1.58
N SER A 443 -28.57 24.23 -1.23
CA SER A 443 -27.22 24.82 -1.29
C SER A 443 -26.64 24.98 -2.71
N ALA A 444 -27.36 24.58 -3.77
CA ALA A 444 -26.96 24.80 -5.16
C ALA A 444 -27.51 26.11 -5.73
N GLU A 445 -28.77 26.47 -5.44
CA GLU A 445 -29.43 27.66 -6.01
C GLU A 445 -28.91 28.99 -5.44
N ASP A 446 -28.26 28.96 -4.26
CA ASP A 446 -27.54 30.11 -3.70
C ASP A 446 -26.11 30.26 -4.26
N ALA A 447 -25.50 29.19 -4.78
CA ALA A 447 -24.13 29.21 -5.31
C ALA A 447 -24.02 29.87 -6.70
N GLU A 448 -25.06 29.78 -7.53
CA GLU A 448 -25.07 30.38 -8.89
C GLU A 448 -25.17 31.92 -8.92
N ARG A 449 -24.80 32.62 -7.83
CA ARG A 449 -24.78 34.09 -7.73
C ARG A 449 -23.40 34.72 -7.49
N GLU A 450 -22.36 33.96 -7.16
CA GLU A 450 -21.02 34.52 -6.90
C GLU A 450 -19.98 34.24 -8.02
N ASP A 451 -20.24 33.30 -8.93
CA ASP A 451 -19.33 32.91 -10.03
C ASP A 451 -19.29 33.93 -11.20
N ALA A 452 -19.18 35.23 -10.91
CA ALA A 452 -19.33 36.32 -11.88
C ALA A 452 -18.14 37.30 -12.00
N GLU A 453 -17.05 37.12 -11.25
CA GLU A 453 -15.85 37.97 -11.39
C GLU A 453 -14.55 37.23 -11.07
N TYR A 454 -13.83 36.80 -12.12
CA TYR A 454 -12.41 36.47 -12.10
C TYR A 454 -11.82 36.81 -13.47
N GLU A 455 -11.09 37.93 -13.53
CA GLU A 455 -10.36 38.35 -14.74
C GLU A 455 -9.12 37.46 -14.98
N ASP A 456 -8.71 37.39 -16.25
CA ASP A 456 -7.58 36.58 -16.73
C ASP A 456 -6.35 37.51 -16.82
N ASP A 457 -5.47 37.48 -15.80
CA ASP A 457 -4.36 38.42 -15.65
C ASP A 457 -3.03 37.79 -16.11
N ASP A 458 -2.63 38.10 -17.35
CA ASP A 458 -1.39 37.64 -18.00
C ASP A 458 -0.18 38.37 -17.39
N ALA A 459 0.44 37.76 -16.37
CA ALA A 459 1.69 38.24 -15.78
C ALA A 459 2.89 38.00 -16.73
N ASP A 460 3.16 39.00 -17.57
CA ASP A 460 4.34 39.05 -18.45
C ASP A 460 5.65 39.08 -17.64
N TYR A 461 6.76 38.66 -18.25
CA TYR A 461 8.01 38.38 -17.52
C TYR A 461 9.22 39.02 -18.23
N ASP A 462 9.62 40.21 -17.76
CA ASP A 462 10.86 40.88 -18.17
C ASP A 462 11.71 41.28 -16.94
N GLY A 463 12.99 41.60 -17.14
CA GLY A 463 13.99 41.77 -16.08
C GLY A 463 14.68 43.14 -16.03
N GLU A 464 15.89 43.14 -15.43
CA GLU A 464 16.84 44.29 -15.35
C GLU A 464 16.41 45.44 -14.40
N ASP A 465 17.28 46.03 -13.55
CA ASP A 465 18.61 45.63 -13.04
C ASP A 465 19.00 46.38 -11.72
N ALA A 466 20.04 45.87 -11.03
CA ALA A 466 21.05 46.50 -10.16
C ALA A 466 20.76 47.57 -9.05
N SER A 467 21.59 47.47 -7.98
CA SER A 467 21.97 48.50 -6.96
C SER A 467 20.87 49.02 -6.00
N ASP A 468 21.07 49.52 -4.77
CA ASP A 468 22.15 49.78 -3.76
C ASP A 468 21.49 50.88 -2.86
N ASP A 469 21.68 51.15 -1.55
CA ASP A 469 22.62 50.83 -0.46
C ASP A 469 21.85 51.02 0.90
N GLY A 470 22.46 50.84 2.08
CA GLY A 470 22.13 51.71 3.24
C GLY A 470 21.55 51.14 4.56
N ASP A 471 22.38 50.41 5.33
CA ASP A 471 22.58 50.56 6.80
C ASP A 471 21.46 50.24 7.86
N VAL A 472 21.81 50.35 9.15
CA VAL A 472 21.19 49.66 10.32
C VAL A 472 20.29 50.48 11.26
N ALA A 473 19.43 49.80 12.02
CA ALA A 473 18.88 50.22 13.33
C ALA A 473 18.39 49.01 14.16
N ALA A 474 18.10 49.18 15.46
CA ALA A 474 17.85 48.09 16.42
C ALA A 474 16.55 48.20 17.25
N THR A 475 16.18 47.05 17.84
CA THR A 475 15.31 46.67 18.99
C THR A 475 14.24 47.59 19.65
N ASP A 476 13.34 46.90 20.35
CA ASP A 476 12.53 47.29 21.53
C ASP A 476 11.18 48.05 21.38
N ILE A 477 10.08 47.30 21.65
CA ILE A 477 8.98 47.59 22.60
C ILE A 477 8.51 46.19 23.08
N ALA A 478 8.83 45.69 24.28
CA ALA A 478 8.44 46.08 25.65
C ALA A 478 7.10 45.46 26.12
N ASP A 479 7.08 45.00 27.37
CA ASP A 479 6.06 44.19 28.06
C ASP A 479 6.03 44.65 29.53
N ASP A 480 4.85 44.81 30.14
CA ASP A 480 4.69 44.84 31.61
C ASP A 480 3.22 44.70 32.09
N GLN A 481 3.05 44.57 33.41
CA GLN A 481 1.92 43.98 34.13
C GLN A 481 0.95 45.00 34.77
N ASP A 482 -0.19 44.51 35.29
CA ASP A 482 -0.58 44.61 36.72
C ASP A 482 -2.07 44.30 36.97
N VAL A 483 -2.40 43.47 37.97
CA VAL A 483 -2.93 43.90 39.29
C VAL A 483 -3.06 42.75 40.32
N GLU A 484 -2.80 43.11 41.58
CA GLU A 484 -2.97 42.46 42.90
C GLU A 484 -4.44 42.08 43.25
N ASN A 485 -4.81 41.46 44.39
CA ASN A 485 -4.24 40.46 45.34
C ASN A 485 -5.34 40.15 46.40
N GLU A 486 -5.29 39.03 47.14
CA GLU A 486 -5.96 38.87 48.46
C GLU A 486 -5.38 37.66 49.25
N ASP A 487 -5.23 37.78 50.58
CA ASP A 487 -4.21 37.05 51.40
C ASP A 487 -4.74 36.01 52.43
N ALA A 488 -3.81 35.47 53.24
CA ALA A 488 -3.93 34.64 54.48
C ALA A 488 -4.32 33.14 54.33
N ASP A 489 -3.94 32.19 55.18
CA ASP A 489 -3.01 32.02 56.35
C ASP A 489 -2.89 30.48 56.56
N ASP A 490 -1.94 29.80 57.24
CA ASP A 490 -0.66 30.02 57.96
C ASP A 490 0.02 28.60 58.07
N GLY A 491 1.29 28.41 58.50
CA GLY A 491 1.76 27.02 58.74
C GLY A 491 3.22 26.57 58.95
N ASP A 492 4.15 27.38 59.46
CA ASP A 492 5.39 26.94 60.18
C ASP A 492 6.55 26.22 59.40
N VAL A 493 7.71 26.06 60.06
CA VAL A 493 9.05 25.80 59.49
C VAL A 493 9.91 24.79 60.27
N ALA A 494 10.98 24.23 59.65
CA ALA A 494 12.26 23.86 60.31
C ALA A 494 13.33 23.43 59.27
N ALA A 495 14.62 23.57 59.62
CA ALA A 495 15.80 23.13 58.86
C ALA A 495 16.93 22.66 59.83
N ASP A 496 18.11 22.35 59.27
CA ASP A 496 19.40 22.06 59.96
C ASP A 496 19.42 20.78 60.83
N ASP A 497 20.54 20.12 61.16
CA ASP A 497 22.01 20.23 60.90
C ASP A 497 22.55 18.78 60.70
N ALA A 498 23.74 18.37 60.24
CA ALA A 498 25.07 18.91 59.84
C ALA A 498 26.20 18.09 60.56
N GLU A 499 27.46 18.30 60.13
CA GLU A 499 28.75 17.80 60.70
C GLU A 499 29.10 16.28 60.63
N ASP A 500 30.38 15.85 60.60
CA ASP A 500 31.56 16.28 59.79
C ASP A 500 32.75 15.26 59.88
N GLU A 501 33.89 15.61 59.26
CA GLU A 501 35.31 15.16 59.42
C GLU A 501 35.81 13.81 58.82
N ASP A 502 36.59 13.93 57.73
CA ASP A 502 38.01 13.53 57.53
C ASP A 502 38.51 12.06 57.72
N ALA A 503 39.58 11.58 57.07
CA ALA A 503 40.72 12.27 56.41
C ALA A 503 41.38 11.48 55.24
N ALA A 504 42.12 12.21 54.38
CA ALA A 504 43.39 11.87 53.65
C ALA A 504 43.68 10.41 53.20
N SER A 505 44.16 10.09 51.99
CA SER A 505 44.82 10.84 50.88
C SER A 505 44.81 9.95 49.59
N ASN A 506 45.40 10.20 48.40
CA ASN A 506 46.38 11.16 47.89
C ASN A 506 46.28 11.31 46.33
N ASN A 507 47.20 12.08 45.73
CA ASN A 507 47.39 12.41 44.31
C ASN A 507 47.71 11.21 43.37
N VAL A 508 47.42 11.18 42.05
CA VAL A 508 47.79 12.04 40.87
C VAL A 508 49.30 12.26 40.66
N ASP A 509 49.89 12.36 39.45
CA ASP A 509 49.46 12.39 38.02
C ASP A 509 50.42 11.48 37.19
N ALA A 510 50.20 10.97 35.96
CA ALA A 510 49.80 11.50 34.64
C ALA A 510 50.92 12.16 33.79
N ALA A 511 50.77 12.05 32.44
CA ALA A 511 51.52 12.69 31.34
C ALA A 511 52.84 12.05 30.80
N ALA A 512 53.16 12.46 29.56
CA ALA A 512 54.16 11.96 28.59
C ALA A 512 55.61 12.47 28.89
N ASP A 513 56.69 12.22 28.12
CA ASP A 513 56.82 12.28 26.65
C ASP A 513 58.08 11.57 26.06
N ASP A 514 58.27 11.68 24.74
CA ASP A 514 59.30 11.11 23.83
C ASP A 514 60.78 11.02 24.29
N VAL A 515 61.51 10.04 23.71
CA VAL A 515 62.62 10.22 22.73
C VAL A 515 63.24 8.86 22.30
N ALA A 516 63.80 8.78 21.09
CA ALA A 516 64.24 7.54 20.41
C ALA A 516 65.72 7.14 20.60
N GLU A 517 66.03 5.88 20.28
CA GLU A 517 67.38 5.36 19.94
C GLU A 517 67.27 4.35 18.77
N ASN A 518 68.37 4.04 18.07
CA ASN A 518 68.34 3.37 16.75
C ASN A 518 69.60 2.52 16.46
N ALA A 519 69.42 1.50 15.60
CA ALA A 519 70.41 0.70 14.85
C ALA A 519 71.31 -0.33 15.59
N GLU A 520 71.31 -1.60 15.13
CA GLU A 520 72.40 -2.25 14.36
C GLU A 520 72.31 -3.81 14.38
N GLY A 521 72.71 -4.47 13.27
CA GLY A 521 72.99 -5.92 13.18
C GLY A 521 71.78 -6.85 12.96
N GLU A 522 71.82 -7.90 12.13
CA GLU A 522 72.82 -8.38 11.17
C GLU A 522 72.11 -8.90 9.89
N ALA A 523 72.86 -9.28 8.85
CA ALA A 523 72.31 -9.81 7.60
C ALA A 523 73.19 -10.93 7.02
N GLU A 524 72.59 -11.87 6.29
CA GLU A 524 73.29 -12.62 5.25
C GLU A 524 72.34 -13.02 4.11
N THR A 525 72.88 -13.13 2.89
CA THR A 525 72.18 -13.54 1.65
C THR A 525 72.51 -15.02 1.34
N VAL A 526 72.06 -15.70 0.27
CA VAL A 526 72.36 -15.61 -1.18
C VAL A 526 71.27 -16.48 -1.85
N ALA A 527 70.47 -16.01 -2.82
CA ALA A 527 70.67 -16.04 -4.30
C ALA A 527 71.04 -17.45 -4.87
N ALA A 528 70.76 -17.82 -6.13
CA ALA A 528 69.76 -17.45 -7.16
C ALA A 528 69.94 -18.45 -8.33
N GLU A 529 69.01 -18.51 -9.30
CA GLU A 529 69.27 -18.65 -10.76
C GLU A 529 67.93 -18.71 -11.55
N GLU A 530 67.99 -18.46 -12.86
CA GLU A 530 66.84 -18.16 -13.76
C GLU A 530 66.74 -19.17 -14.94
N ASP A 531 66.35 -18.70 -16.14
CA ASP A 531 66.07 -19.38 -17.43
C ASP A 531 64.58 -19.78 -17.61
N GLU A 532 63.79 -19.28 -18.59
CA GLU A 532 63.91 -19.28 -20.08
C GLU A 532 63.72 -20.69 -20.69
N GLU A 533 62.94 -20.96 -21.76
CA GLU A 533 62.14 -20.13 -22.69
C GLU A 533 60.95 -20.96 -23.30
N ASN A 534 59.79 -20.31 -23.52
CA ASN A 534 59.00 -20.18 -24.77
C ASN A 534 58.41 -21.39 -25.61
N ASP A 535 57.54 -21.02 -26.57
CA ASP A 535 56.97 -21.70 -27.77
C ASP A 535 55.73 -22.66 -27.68
N GLU A 536 54.55 -22.04 -27.88
CA GLU A 536 53.58 -22.21 -28.99
C GLU A 536 53.11 -23.57 -29.60
N THR A 537 51.81 -23.55 -29.95
CA THR A 537 51.10 -24.18 -31.11
C THR A 537 50.62 -25.66 -31.15
N ASP A 538 49.31 -25.82 -30.87
CA ASP A 538 48.24 -26.12 -31.86
C ASP A 538 47.92 -27.56 -32.37
N ASN A 539 46.65 -27.75 -32.78
CA ASN A 539 46.00 -28.82 -33.59
C ASN A 539 45.53 -30.16 -32.96
N ALA A 540 44.18 -30.25 -32.85
CA ALA A 540 43.28 -31.18 -33.58
C ALA A 540 43.14 -32.69 -33.23
N ASP A 541 41.89 -33.05 -32.94
CA ASP A 541 41.05 -34.17 -33.43
C ASP A 541 41.68 -35.50 -33.91
N LEU A 542 41.19 -36.60 -33.33
CA LEU A 542 41.03 -37.91 -34.01
C LEU A 542 39.71 -38.57 -33.58
N GLU A 543 39.04 -39.22 -34.54
CA GLU A 543 37.74 -39.89 -34.36
C GLU A 543 37.84 -41.42 -34.17
N ASP A 544 36.83 -41.96 -33.49
CA ASP A 544 36.15 -43.26 -33.66
C ASP A 544 36.94 -44.57 -33.93
N GLN A 545 36.62 -45.59 -33.12
CA GLN A 545 36.39 -46.92 -33.70
C GLN A 545 35.37 -47.74 -32.88
N THR A 546 34.45 -48.36 -33.62
CA THR A 546 33.34 -49.20 -33.18
C THR A 546 33.75 -50.57 -32.63
N ASP A 547 32.89 -51.18 -31.81
CA ASP A 547 32.41 -52.56 -32.02
C ASP A 547 31.06 -52.78 -31.31
N ALA A 548 30.26 -53.76 -31.75
CA ALA A 548 28.84 -53.92 -31.40
C ALA A 548 28.35 -55.38 -31.31
N ASP A 549 27.11 -55.55 -30.83
CA ASP A 549 26.33 -56.81 -30.70
C ASP A 549 26.96 -57.89 -29.78
N GLY A 550 26.31 -58.95 -29.29
CA GLY A 550 24.95 -59.53 -29.32
C GLY A 550 25.01 -60.86 -28.51
N GLU A 551 23.97 -61.51 -28.00
CA GLU A 551 22.51 -61.53 -28.25
C GLU A 551 21.72 -61.91 -26.96
N ASN A 552 20.39 -61.94 -27.05
CA ASN A 552 19.46 -62.73 -26.20
C ASN A 552 19.59 -64.26 -26.55
N SER A 553 18.88 -65.25 -25.98
CA SER A 553 17.62 -65.32 -25.21
C SER A 553 17.49 -66.66 -24.46
N GLU A 554 16.47 -66.77 -23.59
CA GLU A 554 15.62 -67.96 -23.33
C GLU A 554 16.22 -69.31 -22.88
N ILE A 555 15.61 -69.88 -21.82
CA ILE A 555 15.08 -71.25 -21.76
C ILE A 555 14.04 -71.31 -20.62
N GLU A 556 12.95 -72.06 -20.80
CA GLU A 556 11.88 -72.26 -19.83
C GLU A 556 11.94 -73.64 -19.12
N GLU A 557 11.18 -73.73 -18.02
CA GLU A 557 10.44 -74.91 -17.52
C GLU A 557 11.10 -76.08 -16.72
N ASN A 558 10.28 -76.51 -15.73
CA ASN A 558 10.07 -77.86 -15.14
C ASN A 558 11.05 -78.53 -14.15
N GLU A 559 10.64 -78.49 -12.87
CA GLU A 559 10.27 -79.60 -11.95
C GLU A 559 11.17 -80.82 -11.62
N GLU A 560 10.83 -81.41 -10.46
CA GLU A 560 11.25 -82.70 -9.85
C GLU A 560 12.73 -82.98 -9.51
N ASN A 561 13.12 -82.66 -8.27
CA ASN A 561 13.51 -83.67 -7.25
C ASN A 561 13.44 -83.12 -5.81
#